data_AF-A0A944E522-F1
#
_entry.id   AF-A0A944E522-F1
#
_cell.length_a   1.000
_cell.length_b   1.000
_cell.length_c   1.000
_cell.angle_alpha   90.00
_cell.angle_beta   90.00
_cell.angle_gamma   90.00
#
_symmetry.space_group_name_H-M   'P 1'
#
loop_
_entity.id
_entity.type
_entity.pdbx_description
1 polymer ?
#
loop_
_entity_poly.entity_id
_entity_poly.type
_entity_poly.pdbx_seq_one_letter_code
_entity_poly.pdbx_strand_id
1 'polypeptide(L)'
;MIKTKRGVMMLAAGLLAATGGLAAAGPSASAAPAATIYPNCPTSGSEWIGYTDRGQAHASCSGADVRVQVTCANGRKYDATPYWTPNYAHADCPRGVGATAMYTSYRM
;
A
#
# COMPACT_ATOMS: atom_id res chain seq x y z
N MET A 1 23.87 -29.69 -25.48
CA MET A 1 23.54 -28.98 -24.22
C MET A 1 23.22 -27.53 -24.54
N ILE A 2 22.27 -26.97 -23.79
CA ILE A 2 21.24 -26.02 -24.24
C ILE A 2 21.77 -24.60 -24.50
N LYS A 3 21.32 -24.05 -25.62
CA LYS A 3 21.61 -22.72 -26.17
C LYS A 3 20.41 -21.81 -25.93
N THR A 4 20.57 -20.72 -25.18
CA THR A 4 19.57 -19.63 -25.21
C THR A 4 20.20 -18.27 -24.94
N LYS A 5 20.33 -17.47 -26.02
CA LYS A 5 20.48 -16.02 -25.96
C LYS A 5 19.10 -15.41 -25.73
N ARG A 6 18.99 -14.40 -24.87
CA ARG A 6 17.86 -13.46 -24.85
C ARG A 6 18.39 -12.04 -24.90
N GLY A 7 18.30 -11.46 -26.09
CA GLY A 7 18.49 -10.03 -26.31
C GLY A 7 17.18 -9.30 -26.04
N VAL A 8 17.29 -8.27 -25.19
CA VAL A 8 16.74 -6.92 -25.35
C VAL A 8 15.31 -6.80 -25.87
N MET A 9 14.40 -6.57 -24.93
CA MET A 9 13.22 -5.72 -25.13
C MET A 9 13.68 -4.28 -25.34
N MET A 10 13.13 -3.59 -26.34
CA MET A 10 12.53 -2.28 -26.09
C MET A 10 11.71 -1.76 -27.28
N LEU A 11 10.51 -1.28 -26.91
CA LEU A 11 9.76 -0.16 -27.47
C LEU A 11 9.33 -0.18 -28.94
N ALA A 12 8.04 -0.42 -29.16
CA ALA A 12 7.24 0.44 -30.03
C ALA A 12 5.76 0.34 -29.62
N ALA A 13 5.20 1.47 -29.20
CA ALA A 13 3.77 1.67 -29.09
C ALA A 13 3.22 2.18 -30.42
N GLY A 14 2.06 1.65 -30.82
CA GLY A 14 1.23 2.16 -31.92
C GLY A 14 1.66 1.65 -33.30
N LEU A 15 0.77 1.29 -34.22
CA LEU A 15 -0.63 1.64 -34.41
C LEU A 15 -1.20 0.69 -35.49
N LEU A 16 -2.54 0.61 -35.56
CA LEU A 16 -3.35 0.28 -36.76
C LEU A 16 -3.53 -1.19 -37.16
N ALA A 17 -4.64 -1.74 -36.65
CA ALA A 17 -5.73 -2.40 -37.38
C ALA A 17 -5.45 -3.00 -38.77
N ALA A 18 -5.63 -4.32 -38.89
CA ALA A 18 -6.23 -4.95 -40.07
C ALA A 18 -6.68 -6.38 -39.75
N THR A 19 -8.00 -6.57 -39.74
CA THR A 19 -8.76 -7.72 -40.23
C THR A 19 -8.11 -9.11 -40.25
N GLY A 20 -8.71 -10.04 -39.52
CA GLY A 20 -8.79 -11.43 -39.97
C GLY A 20 -8.51 -12.48 -38.90
N GLY A 21 -9.58 -13.15 -38.48
CA GLY A 21 -9.51 -14.59 -38.21
C GLY A 21 -9.02 -15.04 -36.84
N LEU A 22 -9.81 -15.96 -36.29
CA LEU A 22 -9.50 -16.89 -35.21
C LEU A 22 -9.46 -16.30 -33.79
N ALA A 23 -10.52 -16.62 -33.07
CA ALA A 23 -10.60 -16.56 -31.62
C ALA A 23 -9.41 -17.27 -30.98
N ALA A 24 -8.43 -16.51 -30.51
CA ALA A 24 -7.58 -16.91 -29.41
C ALA A 24 -8.16 -16.27 -28.16
N ALA A 25 -9.08 -16.99 -27.49
CA ALA A 25 -9.43 -16.72 -26.12
C ALA A 25 -8.19 -16.99 -25.25
N GLY A 26 -7.29 -16.01 -25.20
CA GLY A 26 -6.23 -15.98 -24.20
C GLY A 26 -6.89 -15.92 -22.83
N PRO A 27 -6.32 -16.57 -21.79
CA PRO A 27 -6.90 -16.56 -20.47
C PRO A 27 -7.11 -15.10 -20.08
N SER A 28 -8.37 -14.71 -19.90
CA SER A 28 -8.71 -13.44 -19.28
C SER A 28 -7.93 -13.42 -17.98
N ALA A 29 -6.90 -12.57 -17.92
CA ALA A 29 -6.18 -12.32 -16.69
C ALA A 29 -7.24 -11.80 -15.72
N SER A 30 -7.77 -12.69 -14.91
CA SER A 30 -8.76 -12.36 -13.90
C SER A 30 -8.01 -11.45 -12.96
N ALA A 31 -8.32 -10.16 -13.04
CA ALA A 31 -7.80 -9.19 -12.09
C ALA A 31 -8.11 -9.74 -10.71
N ALA A 32 -7.08 -9.94 -9.89
CA ALA A 32 -7.30 -10.30 -8.50
C ALA A 32 -8.25 -9.26 -7.89
N PRO A 33 -9.23 -9.67 -7.08
CA PRO A 33 -10.14 -8.73 -6.45
C PRO A 33 -9.32 -7.66 -5.72
N ALA A 34 -9.73 -6.40 -5.86
CA ALA A 34 -9.10 -5.32 -5.11
C ALA A 34 -9.25 -5.60 -3.61
N ALA A 35 -8.17 -5.42 -2.85
CA ALA A 35 -8.20 -5.58 -1.41
C ALA A 35 -9.27 -4.64 -0.82
N THR A 36 -10.07 -5.14 0.12
CA THR A 36 -11.11 -4.33 0.74
C THR A 36 -10.48 -3.45 1.82
N ILE A 37 -10.73 -2.14 1.76
CA ILE A 37 -10.19 -1.16 2.71
C ILE A 37 -11.23 -0.88 3.80
N TYR A 38 -10.80 -1.01 5.05
CA TYR A 38 -11.61 -0.75 6.23
C TYR A 38 -11.07 0.46 7.01
N PRO A 39 -11.96 1.35 7.49
CA PRO A 39 -11.54 2.48 8.33
C PRO A 39 -11.19 2.07 9.76
N ASN A 40 -11.63 0.90 10.22
CA ASN A 40 -11.36 0.35 11.55
C ASN A 40 -10.86 -1.09 11.40
N CYS A 41 -10.12 -1.59 12.39
CA CYS A 41 -9.65 -2.98 12.39
C CYS A 41 -10.86 -3.94 12.39
N PRO A 42 -11.04 -4.78 11.35
CA PRO A 42 -12.21 -5.68 11.25
C PRO A 42 -12.13 -6.89 12.19
N THR A 43 -10.98 -7.12 12.83
CA THR A 43 -10.72 -8.25 13.72
C THR A 43 -10.41 -7.75 15.13
N SER A 44 -9.22 -8.05 15.65
CA SER A 44 -8.71 -7.61 16.95
C SER A 44 -7.43 -6.83 16.73
N GLY A 45 -7.34 -5.67 17.38
CA GLY A 45 -6.25 -4.74 17.19
C GLY A 45 -6.21 -3.70 18.30
N SER A 46 -5.25 -2.79 18.19
CA SER A 46 -5.12 -1.66 19.12
C SER A 46 -4.52 -0.47 18.40
N GLU A 47 -4.93 0.72 18.79
CA GLU A 47 -4.57 1.98 18.16
C GLU A 47 -4.22 2.99 19.25
N TRP A 48 -3.08 3.65 19.13
CA TRP A 48 -2.69 4.69 20.09
C TRP A 48 -1.85 5.78 19.45
N ILE A 49 -1.95 6.98 20.03
CA ILE A 49 -1.22 8.16 19.62
C ILE A 49 -0.45 8.75 20.82
N GLY A 50 0.84 8.96 20.62
CA GLY A 50 1.73 9.64 21.56
C GLY A 50 1.89 11.09 21.15
N TYR A 51 1.40 12.02 21.97
CA TYR A 51 1.40 13.45 21.64
C TYR A 51 2.75 14.14 21.86
N THR A 52 3.65 13.57 22.66
CA THR A 52 4.90 14.22 23.11
C THR A 52 6.13 13.81 22.31
N ASP A 53 7.22 14.59 22.47
CA ASP A 53 8.59 14.36 21.97
C ASP A 53 8.76 14.31 20.44
N ARG A 54 8.16 13.32 19.80
CA ARG A 54 8.26 13.04 18.36
C ARG A 54 6.94 12.69 17.72
N GLY A 55 5.81 12.80 18.44
CA GLY A 55 4.49 12.60 17.86
C GLY A 55 4.34 11.23 17.19
N GLN A 56 3.96 10.21 17.95
CA GLN A 56 3.94 8.83 17.47
C GLN A 56 2.52 8.35 17.24
N ALA A 57 2.30 7.55 16.21
CA ALA A 57 1.03 6.91 15.91
C ALA A 57 1.28 5.43 15.64
N HIS A 58 0.51 4.57 16.28
CA HIS A 58 0.66 3.13 16.21
C HIS A 58 -0.69 2.48 16.03
N ALA A 59 -0.75 1.47 15.15
CA ALA A 59 -1.91 0.63 15.01
C ALA A 59 -1.49 -0.82 14.76
N SER A 60 -2.21 -1.75 15.36
CA SER A 60 -2.14 -3.18 15.10
C SER A 60 -3.51 -3.72 14.71
N CYS A 61 -3.52 -4.75 13.87
CA CYS A 61 -4.74 -5.47 13.52
C CYS A 61 -4.40 -6.88 13.01
N SER A 62 -4.88 -7.90 13.71
CA SER A 62 -4.55 -9.29 13.37
C SER A 62 -5.17 -9.71 12.04
N GLY A 63 -4.37 -10.23 11.12
CA GLY A 63 -4.84 -10.75 9.84
C GLY A 63 -5.13 -9.68 8.79
N ALA A 64 -4.70 -8.44 9.02
CA ALA A 64 -4.83 -7.35 8.06
C ALA A 64 -3.48 -6.66 7.83
N ASP A 65 -3.31 -6.11 6.64
CA ASP A 65 -2.28 -5.11 6.39
C ASP A 65 -2.76 -3.76 6.94
N VAL A 66 -1.90 -3.11 7.71
CA VAL A 66 -2.18 -1.87 8.43
C VAL A 66 -1.48 -0.72 7.74
N ARG A 67 -2.17 0.42 7.64
CA ARG A 67 -1.61 1.71 7.29
C ARG A 67 -1.89 2.68 8.42
N VAL A 68 -0.86 3.44 8.79
CA VAL A 68 -0.95 4.54 9.76
C VAL A 68 -0.42 5.81 9.11
N GLN A 69 -1.10 6.93 9.38
CA GLN A 69 -0.64 8.27 9.09
C GLN A 69 -0.75 9.12 10.35
N VAL A 70 0.30 9.84 10.70
CA VAL A 70 0.30 10.81 11.79
C VAL A 70 0.22 12.23 11.24
N THR A 71 -0.65 13.05 11.82
CA THR A 71 -0.64 14.51 11.61
C THR A 71 0.13 15.15 12.75
N CYS A 72 1.06 16.03 12.41
CA CYS A 72 2.00 16.62 13.33
C CYS A 72 1.69 18.09 13.60
N ALA A 73 2.19 18.62 14.73
CA ALA A 73 1.98 20.00 15.15
C ALA A 73 2.55 21.04 14.18
N ASN A 74 3.49 20.65 13.32
CA ASN A 74 3.99 21.49 12.22
C ASN A 74 3.05 21.54 11.00
N GLY A 75 1.85 20.95 11.09
CA GLY A 75 0.84 20.89 10.03
C GLY A 75 1.10 19.84 8.94
N ARG A 76 2.18 19.07 9.04
CA ARG A 76 2.54 18.03 8.07
C ARG A 76 1.97 16.67 8.47
N LYS A 77 1.85 15.79 7.49
CA LYS A 77 1.38 14.42 7.64
C LYS A 77 2.48 13.46 7.23
N TYR A 78 2.64 12.37 7.98
CA TYR A 78 3.66 11.36 7.73
C TYR A 78 3.00 9.99 7.74
N ASP A 79 3.17 9.24 6.65
CA ASP A 79 2.71 7.87 6.54
C ASP A 79 3.76 6.89 7.05
N ALA A 80 3.28 5.76 7.56
CA ALA A 80 4.11 4.61 7.89
C ALA A 80 4.91 4.18 6.66
N THR A 81 6.15 3.75 6.88
CA THR A 81 6.99 3.19 5.83
C THR A 81 7.40 1.77 6.23
N PRO A 82 7.08 0.75 5.40
CA PRO A 82 6.31 0.81 4.16
C PRO A 82 4.82 1.16 4.39
N TYR A 83 4.17 1.67 3.34
CA TYR A 83 2.81 2.24 3.40
C TYR A 83 1.73 1.26 3.89
N TRP A 84 1.87 -0.02 3.55
CA TRP A 84 1.09 -1.11 4.12
C TRP A 84 2.04 -2.09 4.80
N THR A 85 1.77 -2.40 6.06
CA THR A 85 2.59 -3.32 6.85
C THR A 85 1.70 -4.40 7.47
N PRO A 86 2.12 -5.67 7.44
CA PRO A 86 1.30 -6.75 7.96
C PRO A 86 1.16 -6.65 9.48
N ASN A 87 -0.08 -6.69 9.96
CA ASN A 87 -0.49 -6.72 11.37
C ASN A 87 -0.15 -5.50 12.24
N TYR A 88 0.76 -4.64 11.82
CA TYR A 88 1.21 -3.51 12.62
C TYR A 88 1.87 -2.43 11.76
N ALA A 89 1.48 -1.18 11.94
CA ALA A 89 2.14 -0.03 11.34
C ALA A 89 2.43 1.03 12.41
N HIS A 90 3.46 1.84 12.17
CA HIS A 90 3.76 3.01 12.98
C HIS A 90 4.21 4.17 12.09
N ALA A 91 3.92 5.39 12.52
CA ALA A 91 4.39 6.61 11.89
C ALA A 91 4.79 7.63 12.95
N ASP A 92 5.85 8.38 12.66
CA ASP A 92 6.46 9.33 13.59
C ASP A 92 6.51 10.73 12.98
N CYS A 93 6.29 11.74 13.81
CA CYS A 93 6.65 13.11 13.48
C CYS A 93 8.18 13.31 13.60
N PRO A 94 8.74 14.37 12.97
CA PRO A 94 10.11 14.77 13.21
C PRO A 94 10.38 15.04 14.69
N ARG A 95 11.64 14.89 15.12
CA ARG A 95 12.04 15.20 16.50
C ARG A 95 11.63 16.62 16.90
N GLY A 96 11.07 16.75 18.11
CA GLY A 96 10.60 18.03 18.65
C GLY A 96 9.24 18.48 18.13
N VAL A 97 8.57 17.67 17.31
CA VAL A 97 7.21 17.94 16.81
C VAL A 97 6.25 16.92 17.40
N GLY A 98 5.28 17.38 18.18
CA GLY A 98 4.22 16.52 18.71
C GLY A 98 3.24 16.06 17.64
N ALA A 99 2.50 14.98 17.92
CA ALA A 99 1.38 14.56 17.09
C ALA A 99 0.13 15.32 17.50
N THR A 100 -0.80 15.51 16.56
CA THR A 100 -2.09 16.16 16.80
C THR A 100 -3.26 15.26 16.43
N ALA A 101 -3.08 14.39 15.44
CA ALA A 101 -4.08 13.40 15.05
C ALA A 101 -3.41 12.17 14.43
N MET A 102 -4.14 11.06 14.41
CA MET A 102 -3.77 9.83 13.73
C MET A 102 -4.90 9.44 12.78
N TYR A 103 -4.53 8.84 11.65
CA TYR A 103 -5.44 8.18 10.73
C TYR A 103 -4.95 6.77 10.47
N THR A 104 -5.88 5.82 10.45
CA THR A 104 -5.61 4.40 10.24
C THR A 104 -6.45 3.85 9.11
N SER A 105 -5.94 2.82 8.45
CA SER A 105 -6.69 2.04 7.47
C SER A 105 -6.18 0.62 7.47
N TYR A 106 -7.06 -0.31 7.12
CA TYR A 106 -6.78 -1.74 7.15
C TYR A 106 -7.17 -2.35 5.82
N ARG A 107 -6.41 -3.31 5.31
CA ARG A 107 -6.77 -4.07 4.11
C ARG A 107 -6.64 -5.58 4.34
N MET A 108 -7.55 -6.32 3.74
CA MET A 108 -7.59 -7.80 3.70
C MET A 108 -7.78 -8.28 2.27
#